data_AF-A0A527CZK6-F1
#
_entry.id   AF-A0A527CZK6-F1
#
_cell.length_a   1.000
_cell.length_b   1.000
_cell.length_c   1.000
_cell.angle_alpha   90.00
_cell.angle_beta   90.00
_cell.angle_gamma   90.00
#
_symmetry.space_group_name_H-M   'P 1'
#
loop_
_entity.id
_entity.type
_entity.pdbx_description
1 polymer ?
#
loop_
_entity_poly.entity_id
_entity_poly.type
_entity_poly.pdbx_seq_one_letter_code
_entity_poly.pdbx_strand_id
1 'polypeptide(L)' 'MGGLVFPDLDAVRDECRRSAEDLWKDALSRGEAPVGWAVRARDRRGDIVATVDFSDLQRASADLHQRSQSGI' A
#
# COMPACT_ATOMS: atom_id res chain seq x y z
N MET A 1 8.03 -1.63 23.34
CA MET A 1 7.35 -1.59 22.03
C MET A 1 8.20 -0.77 21.08
N GLY A 2 8.77 -1.38 20.05
CA GLY A 2 9.53 -0.68 19.02
C GLY A 2 8.58 -0.21 17.92
N GLY A 3 8.45 1.10 17.75
CA GLY A 3 7.78 1.71 16.61
C GLY A 3 8.82 2.31 15.67
N LEU A 4 8.47 2.46 14.39
CA LEU A 4 9.27 3.20 13.43
C LEU A 4 9.09 4.71 13.66
N VAL A 5 10.16 5.48 13.44
CA VAL A 5 10.12 6.94 13.49
C VAL A 5 10.33 7.46 12.08
N PHE A 6 9.43 8.33 11.64
CA PHE A 6 9.48 8.97 10.34
C PHE A 6 9.66 10.49 10.52
N PRO A 7 10.30 11.16 9.57
CA PRO A 7 10.54 12.61 9.64
C PRO A 7 9.25 13.43 9.54
N ASP A 8 8.25 12.96 8.80
CA ASP A 8 6.97 13.62 8.58
C ASP A 8 5.88 12.62 8.17
N LEU A 9 4.66 13.11 7.96
CA LEU A 9 3.51 12.28 7.57
C LEU A 9 3.59 11.76 6.13
N ASP A 10 4.31 12.45 5.23
CA ASP A 10 4.45 11.99 3.85
C ASP A 10 5.37 10.77 3.79
N ALA A 11 6.46 10.76 4.57
CA ALA A 11 7.29 9.58 4.75
C ALA A 11 6.52 8.38 5.35
N VAL A 12 5.53 8.62 6.24
CA VAL A 12 4.64 7.56 6.75
C VAL A 12 3.76 7.01 5.63
N ARG A 13 3.19 7.87 4.79
CA ARG A 13 2.34 7.47 3.65
C ARG A 13 3.12 6.68 2.63
N ASP A 14 4.33 7.13 2.29
CA ASP A 14 5.23 6.45 1.37
C ASP A 14 5.60 5.06 1.88
N GLU A 15 5.92 4.94 3.17
CA GLU A 15 6.20 3.63 3.76
C GLU A 15 4.98 2.72 3.78
N CYS A 16 3.79 3.25 4.15
CA CYS A 16 2.56 2.46 4.10
C CYS A 16 2.28 1.94 2.69
N ARG A 17 2.53 2.76 1.67
CA ARG A 17 2.38 2.37 0.27
C ARG A 17 3.35 1.27 -0.11
N ARG A 18 4.66 1.44 0.17
CA ARG A 18 5.68 0.40 -0.12
C ARG A 18 5.33 -0.93 0.55
N SER A 19 5.00 -0.87 1.84
CA SER A 19 4.58 -2.05 2.60
C SER A 19 3.34 -2.71 1.98
N ALA A 20 2.34 -1.93 1.57
CA ALA A 20 1.14 -2.45 0.94
C ALA A 20 1.42 -3.10 -0.43
N GLU A 21 2.30 -2.52 -1.23
CA GLU A 21 2.74 -3.09 -2.52
C GLU A 21 3.46 -4.44 -2.33
N ASP A 22 4.28 -4.57 -1.30
CA ASP A 22 4.97 -5.83 -1.00
C ASP A 22 4.01 -6.90 -0.49
N LEU A 23 3.04 -6.54 0.37
CA LEU A 23 1.96 -7.43 0.78
C LEU A 23 1.12 -7.91 -0.41
N TRP A 24 0.82 -7.00 -1.34
CA TRP A 24 0.09 -7.34 -2.56
C TRP A 24 0.86 -8.34 -3.43
N LYS A 25 2.17 -8.12 -3.64
CA LYS A 25 3.01 -9.05 -4.42
C LYS A 25 3.12 -10.42 -3.75
N ASP A 26 3.27 -10.48 -2.43
CA ASP A 26 3.32 -11.75 -1.69
C ASP A 26 2.00 -12.51 -1.84
N ALA A 27 0.86 -11.84 -1.68
CA ALA A 27 -0.46 -12.46 -1.88
C ALA A 27 -0.65 -12.99 -3.31
N LEU A 28 -0.28 -12.20 -4.32
CA LEU A 28 -0.32 -12.65 -5.72
C LEU A 28 0.57 -13.86 -5.97
N SER A 29 1.76 -13.92 -5.34
CA SER A 29 2.67 -15.07 -5.46
C SER A 29 2.07 -16.36 -4.89
N ARG A 30 1.10 -16.25 -3.98
CA ARG A 30 0.33 -17.35 -3.38
C ARG A 30 -0.96 -17.67 -4.14
N GLY A 31 -1.27 -16.92 -5.20
CA GLY A 31 -2.52 -17.05 -5.94
C GLY A 31 -3.73 -16.46 -5.22
N GLU A 32 -3.50 -15.57 -4.26
CA GLU A 32 -4.55 -14.91 -3.48
C GLU A 32 -4.95 -13.57 -4.12
N ALA A 33 -6.20 -13.15 -3.91
CA ALA A 33 -6.72 -11.85 -4.31
C ALA A 33 -7.19 -11.09 -3.06
N PRO A 34 -6.28 -10.40 -2.33
CA PRO A 34 -6.63 -9.77 -1.07
C PRO A 34 -7.53 -8.55 -1.30
N VAL A 35 -8.43 -8.30 -0.35
CA VAL A 35 -9.44 -7.22 -0.40
C VAL A 35 -9.43 -6.42 0.90
N GLY A 36 -9.82 -5.14 0.81
CA GLY A 36 -9.89 -4.23 1.94
C GLY A 36 -8.52 -3.67 2.34
N TRP A 37 -8.37 -3.28 3.61
CA TRP A 37 -7.19 -2.55 4.07
C TRP A 37 -5.92 -3.39 4.01
N ALA A 38 -4.91 -2.89 3.31
CA ALA A 38 -3.57 -3.45 3.28
C ALA A 38 -2.76 -3.02 4.51
N VAL A 39 -2.66 -1.70 4.73
CA VAL A 39 -1.83 -1.12 5.81
C VAL A 39 -2.58 0.01 6.51
N ARG A 40 -2.45 0.08 7.83
CA ARG A 40 -2.89 1.21 8.66
C ARG A 40 -1.77 1.63 9.61
N ALA A 41 -1.29 2.85 9.46
CA ALA A 41 -0.38 3.44 10.43
C ALA A 41 -1.16 4.16 11.53
N ARG A 42 -0.72 3.94 12.77
CA ARG A 42 -1.22 4.65 13.95
C ARG A 42 -0.09 5.41 14.62
N ASP A 43 -0.40 6.59 15.13
CA ASP A 43 0.53 7.34 15.97
C ASP A 43 0.61 6.76 17.39
N ARG A 44 1.39 7.40 18.27
CA ARG A 44 1.55 6.96 19.67
C ARG A 44 0.27 7.08 20.50
N ARG A 45 -0.69 7.90 20.09
CA ARG A 45 -1.99 8.07 20.75
C ARG A 45 -3.00 7.00 20.28
N GLY A 46 -2.67 6.31 19.20
CA GLY A 46 -3.52 5.30 18.56
C GLY A 46 -4.35 5.85 17.40
N ASP A 47 -4.17 7.12 17.06
CA ASP A 47 -4.90 7.78 15.98
C ASP A 47 -4.39 7.25 14.63
N ILE A 48 -5.30 6.94 13.70
CA ILE A 48 -4.93 6.50 12.35
C ILE A 48 -4.44 7.72 11.57
N VAL A 49 -3.20 7.66 11.09
CA VAL A 49 -2.54 8.76 10.37
C VAL A 49 -2.32 8.47 8.88
N ALA A 50 -2.35 7.20 8.48
CA ALA A 50 -2.34 6.79 7.08
C ALA A 50 -3.05 5.44 6.92
N THR A 51 -3.67 5.23 5.75
CA THR A 51 -4.32 3.97 5.37
C THR A 51 -4.08 3.74 3.88
N VAL A 52 -3.83 2.48 3.51
CA VAL A 52 -3.76 2.05 2.10
C VAL A 52 -4.67 0.83 1.95
N ASP A 53 -5.52 0.84 0.92
CA ASP A 53 -6.40 -0.26 0.56
C ASP A 53 -5.83 -1.06 -0.62
N PHE A 54 -6.11 -2.37 -0.68
CA PHE A 54 -5.75 -3.18 -1.83
C PHE A 54 -6.49 -2.73 -3.10
N SER A 55 -7.68 -2.13 -2.99
CA SER A 55 -8.39 -1.57 -4.15
C SER A 55 -7.63 -0.43 -4.82
N ASP A 56 -6.88 0.36 -4.05
CA ASP A 56 -6.07 1.47 -4.59
C ASP A 56 -4.88 0.93 -5.38
N LEU A 57 -4.26 -0.14 -4.88
CA LEU A 57 -3.15 -0.83 -5.54
C LEU A 57 -3.59 -1.55 -6.82
N GLN A 58 -4.76 -2.20 -6.79
CA GLN A 58 -5.35 -2.82 -7.98
C GLN A 58 -5.58 -1.82 -9.10
N ARG A 59 -6.17 -0.66 -8.78
CA ARG A 59 -6.42 0.41 -9.76
C ARG A 59 -5.12 0.94 -10.35
N ALA A 60 -4.12 1.23 -9.50
CA ALA A 60 -2.81 1.69 -9.96
C ALA A 60 -2.11 0.67 -10.87
N SER A 61 -2.24 -0.63 -10.56
CA SER A 61 -1.69 -1.71 -11.39
C SER A 61 -2.41 -1.84 -12.73
N ALA A 62 -3.74 -1.74 -12.73
CA ALA A 62 -4.56 -1.78 -13.95
C ALA A 62 -4.24 -0.60 -14.88
N ASP A 63 -4.10 0.61 -14.33
CA ASP A 63 -3.74 1.81 -15.09
C ASP A 63 -2.34 1.67 -15.74
N LEU A 64 -1.39 1.05 -15.04
CA LEU A 64 -0.06 0.75 -15.58
C LEU A 64 -0.11 -0.25 -16.73
N HIS A 65 -0.94 -1.29 -16.62
CA HIS A 65 -1.15 -2.27 -17.68
C HIS A 65 -1.76 -1.62 -18.93
N GLN A 66 -2.75 -0.74 -18.75
CA GLN A 66 -3.44 -0.08 -19.86
C GLN A 66 -2.54 0.93 -20.60
N ARG A 67 -1.68 1.65 -19.86
CA ARG A 67 -0.65 2.52 -20.45
C ARG A 67 0.42 1.74 -21.23
N SER A 68 0.76 0.54 -20.76
CA SER A 68 1.73 -0.32 -21.44
C SER A 68 1.18 -0.95 -22.72
N GLN A 69 -0.14 -1.09 -22.85
CA GLN A 69 -0.81 -1.65 -24.03
C GLN A 69 -1.19 -0.61 -25.11
N SER A 70 -1.21 0.68 -24.78
CA SER A 70 -1.61 1.76 -25.72
C SER A 70 -0.44 2.40 -26.47
N GLY A 71 0.78 1.86 -26.31
CA GLY A 71 1.98 2.30 -27.01
C GLY A 71 2.41 1.33 -28.11
N ILE A 72 1.61 1.20 -29.17
CA ILE A 72 2.01 0.61 -30.47
C ILE A 72 1.37 1.45 -31.58
#